data_AF-Q6BKR5-F1
#
_entry.id   AF-Q6BKR5-F1
#
_cell.length_a   1.000
_cell.length_b   1.000
_cell.length_c   1.000
_cell.angle_alpha   90.00
_cell.angle_beta   90.00
_cell.angle_gamma   90.00
#
_symmetry.space_group_name_H-M   'P 1'
#
loop_
_entity.id
_entity.type
_entity.pdbx_description
1 polymer ?
#
loop_
_entity_poly.entity_id
_entity_poly.type
_entity_poly.pdbx_seq_one_letter_code
_entity_poly.pdbx_strand_id
1 'polypeptide(L)'
;MGRYCQLSGYNLENQFFSSNDSFHNEYHLILCIDGKFIFDTKWTEIPWSQPFRFADKTLVLSRTKQYALRSVPVYLPNVEIGGIFDVSEDGTEPVPVSPLVSVPITDYWVEFRHDGLFAYHIPLLGTPTIIDDSWQAGILVNENYHYNNTVVKKTLESSERINNQLYSRLVDLLIFSKRLSSASFKNSLYKINKLLP
;
A
#
# COMPACT_ATOMS: atom_id res chain seq x y z
N MET A 1 22.01 -7.00 7.99
CA MET A 1 21.73 -6.89 6.54
C MET A 1 20.67 -5.82 6.38
N GLY A 2 20.91 -4.81 5.53
CA GLY A 2 19.92 -3.75 5.31
C GLY A 2 18.74 -4.26 4.49
N ARG A 3 17.52 -3.83 4.85
CA ARG A 3 16.31 -4.05 4.05
C ARG A 3 16.46 -3.24 2.76
N TYR A 4 16.48 -3.91 1.61
CA TYR A 4 16.52 -3.26 0.31
C TYR A 4 15.10 -3.14 -0.23
N CYS A 5 14.75 -1.97 -0.75
CA CYS A 5 13.46 -1.73 -1.35
C CYS A 5 13.56 -1.85 -2.87
N GLN A 6 12.55 -2.47 -3.48
CA GLN A 6 12.48 -2.58 -4.94
C GLN A 6 12.17 -1.22 -5.60
N LEU A 7 11.48 -0.33 -4.88
CA LEU A 7 11.05 0.98 -5.38
C LEU A 7 11.38 2.08 -4.37
N SER A 8 11.78 3.25 -4.88
CA SER A 8 11.91 4.48 -4.11
C SER A 8 10.54 5.15 -3.91
N GLY A 9 10.33 5.71 -2.73
CA GLY A 9 9.14 6.41 -2.29
C GLY A 9 8.46 5.74 -1.08
N TYR A 10 7.19 6.09 -0.86
CA TYR A 10 6.39 5.50 0.21
C TYR A 10 5.69 4.24 -0.30
N ASN A 11 5.82 3.15 0.45
CA ASN A 11 5.22 1.85 0.18
C ASN A 11 4.36 1.43 1.36
N LEU A 12 3.05 1.31 1.14
CA LEU A 12 2.11 0.74 2.10
C LEU A 12 1.93 -0.76 1.79
N GLU A 13 2.27 -1.61 2.74
CA GLU A 13 2.14 -3.05 2.63
C GLU A 13 1.38 -3.64 3.83
N ASN A 14 0.83 -4.84 3.67
CA ASN A 14 0.31 -5.66 4.75
C ASN A 14 1.22 -6.85 4.95
N GLN A 15 1.75 -7.00 6.16
CA GLN A 15 2.62 -8.09 6.55
C GLN A 15 1.84 -9.13 7.33
N PHE A 16 1.87 -10.38 6.88
CA PHE A 16 1.29 -11.52 7.60
C PHE A 16 2.39 -12.40 8.16
N PHE A 17 2.32 -12.71 9.44
CA PHE A 17 3.25 -13.65 10.06
C PHE A 17 2.50 -14.52 11.07
N SER A 18 2.99 -15.74 11.25
CA SER A 18 2.47 -16.66 12.27
C SER A 18 3.37 -16.60 13.49
N SER A 19 2.77 -16.46 14.67
CA SER A 19 3.47 -16.58 15.94
C SER A 19 2.56 -17.31 16.93
N ASN A 20 3.09 -18.31 17.63
CA ASN A 20 2.39 -19.09 18.66
C ASN A 20 0.98 -19.57 18.23
N ASP A 21 0.88 -20.25 17.09
CA ASP A 21 -0.37 -20.76 16.48
C ASP A 21 -1.42 -19.71 16.12
N SER A 22 -1.08 -18.42 16.19
CA SER A 22 -1.95 -17.32 15.77
C SER A 22 -1.39 -16.61 14.54
N PHE A 23 -2.30 -16.11 13.70
CA PHE A 23 -1.96 -15.28 12.54
C PHE A 23 -2.08 -13.82 12.95
N HIS A 24 -1.00 -13.07 12.75
CA HIS A 24 -0.97 -11.64 12.93
C HIS A 24 -0.86 -10.97 11.57
N ASN A 25 -1.45 -9.78 11.48
CA ASN A 25 -1.28 -8.91 10.35
C ASN A 25 -0.96 -7.49 10.85
N GLU A 26 0.01 -6.85 10.21
CA GLU A 26 0.40 -5.47 10.48
C GLU A 26 0.46 -4.72 9.15
N TYR A 27 -0.10 -3.50 9.10
CA TYR A 27 0.07 -2.60 7.98
C TYR A 27 1.32 -1.75 8.21
N HIS A 28 2.19 -1.67 7.22
CA HIS A 28 3.43 -0.93 7.28
C HIS A 28 3.45 0.15 6.22
N LEU A 29 3.80 1.37 6.61
CA LEU A 29 4.20 2.42 5.67
C LEU A 29 5.72 2.55 5.73
N ILE A 30 6.37 2.28 4.61
CA ILE A 30 7.82 2.23 4.50
C ILE A 30 8.27 3.34 3.55
N LEU A 31 9.24 4.15 3.97
CA LEU A 31 9.91 5.10 3.10
C LEU A 31 11.24 4.51 2.64
N CYS A 32 11.43 4.51 1.32
CA CYS A 32 12.67 4.09 0.69
C CYS A 32 13.18 5.18 -0.24
N ILE A 33 14.49 5.44 -0.23
CA ILE A 33 15.13 6.41 -1.15
C ILE A 33 16.30 5.70 -1.81
N ASP A 34 16.34 5.74 -3.15
CA ASP A 34 17.33 5.03 -3.97
C ASP A 34 17.51 3.55 -3.61
N GLY A 35 16.39 2.86 -3.40
CA GLY A 35 16.36 1.45 -3.00
C GLY A 35 16.86 1.17 -1.57
N LYS A 36 17.21 2.20 -0.79
CA LYS A 36 17.59 2.08 0.61
C LYS A 36 16.39 2.33 1.51
N PHE A 37 16.21 1.45 2.50
CA PHE A 37 15.27 1.67 3.59
C PHE A 37 15.65 2.91 4.41
N ILE A 38 14.69 3.79 4.64
CA ILE A 38 14.85 5.01 5.44
C ILE A 38 14.06 4.91 6.75
N PHE A 39 12.76 4.62 6.67
CA PHE A 39 11.86 4.63 7.82
C PHE A 39 10.70 3.64 7.66
N ASP A 40 10.19 3.14 8.79
CA ASP A 40 9.01 2.26 8.87
C ASP A 40 8.10 2.72 10.01
N THR A 41 6.80 2.70 9.78
CA THR A 41 5.78 2.76 10.84
C THR A 41 4.74 1.69 10.61
N LYS A 42 4.10 1.22 11.69
CA LYS A 42 3.17 0.10 11.62
C LYS A 42 1.91 0.28 12.43
N TRP A 43 0.82 -0.33 11.96
CA TRP A 43 -0.50 -0.27 12.58
C TRP A 43 -1.27 -1.57 12.40
N THR A 44 -2.26 -1.81 13.27
CA THR A 44 -3.22 -2.90 13.10
C THR A 44 -4.25 -2.59 12.00
N GLU A 45 -4.50 -1.32 11.74
CA GLU A 45 -5.39 -0.80 10.70
C GLU A 45 -4.76 0.44 10.06
N ILE A 46 -5.00 0.65 8.76
CA ILE A 46 -4.47 1.83 8.06
C ILE A 46 -5.14 3.09 8.63
N PRO A 47 -4.38 4.09 9.13
CA PRO A 47 -4.90 5.28 9.78
C PRO A 47 -5.43 6.30 8.76
N TRP A 48 -6.44 5.90 7.99
CA TRP A 48 -7.08 6.78 7.00
C TRP A 48 -7.63 8.04 7.67
N SER A 49 -7.32 9.19 7.09
CA SER A 49 -7.76 10.52 7.54
C SER A 49 -7.33 10.88 8.97
N GLN A 50 -6.38 10.14 9.55
CA GLN A 50 -5.85 10.40 10.89
C GLN A 50 -4.38 10.84 10.79
N PRO A 51 -3.99 11.95 11.42
CA PRO A 51 -2.59 12.36 11.49
C PRO A 51 -1.76 11.35 12.27
N PHE A 52 -0.56 11.05 11.77
CA PHE A 52 0.43 10.22 12.45
C PHE A 52 1.82 10.79 12.28
N ARG A 53 2.70 10.51 13.24
CA ARG A 53 4.11 10.88 13.14
C ARG A 53 4.84 9.90 12.24
N PHE A 54 5.61 10.42 11.30
CA PHE A 54 6.42 9.64 10.37
C PHE A 54 7.78 10.32 10.22
N ALA A 55 8.81 9.76 10.85
CA ALA A 55 10.09 10.43 11.07
C ALA A 55 9.89 11.82 11.71
N ASP A 56 10.31 12.88 11.03
CA ASP A 56 10.20 14.28 11.43
C ASP A 56 8.90 14.97 10.97
N LYS A 57 8.10 14.30 10.12
CA LYS A 57 6.85 14.83 9.56
C LYS A 57 5.62 14.34 10.33
N THR A 58 4.51 15.08 10.20
CA THR A 58 3.19 14.59 10.57
C THR A 58 2.43 14.35 9.28
N LEU A 59 2.12 13.10 8.97
CA LEU A 59 1.47 12.74 7.72
C LEU A 59 0.02 12.35 7.94
N VAL A 60 -0.79 12.51 6.90
CA VAL A 60 -2.15 11.97 6.79
C VAL A 60 -2.24 11.17 5.49
N LEU A 61 -2.77 9.95 5.59
CA LEU A 61 -3.18 9.19 4.41
C LEU A 61 -4.65 9.50 4.10
N SER A 62 -4.93 9.90 2.87
CA SER A 62 -6.30 10.09 2.39
C SER A 62 -6.59 9.16 1.22
N ARG A 63 -7.86 8.84 1.03
CA ARG A 63 -8.37 8.00 -0.06
C ARG A 63 -9.55 8.68 -0.75
N THR A 64 -9.72 8.42 -2.04
CA THR A 64 -10.84 8.97 -2.81
C THR A 64 -12.17 8.47 -2.24
N LYS A 65 -13.25 9.23 -2.48
CA LYS A 65 -14.62 8.86 -2.04
C LYS A 65 -15.02 7.46 -2.52
N GLN A 66 -14.58 7.07 -3.72
CA GLN A 66 -14.83 5.74 -4.30
C GLN A 66 -14.26 4.59 -3.45
N TYR A 67 -13.12 4.80 -2.79
CA TYR A 67 -12.46 3.78 -1.97
C TYR A 67 -12.68 3.95 -0.46
N ALA A 68 -13.37 5.03 -0.04
CA ALA A 68 -13.62 5.35 1.36
C ALA A 68 -14.45 4.29 2.11
N LEU A 69 -15.38 3.62 1.43
CA LEU A 69 -16.25 2.61 2.05
C LEU A 69 -15.68 1.19 1.98
N ARG A 70 -14.52 0.98 1.35
CA ARG A 70 -13.90 -0.35 1.29
C ARG A 70 -13.30 -0.71 2.65
N SER A 71 -13.70 -1.86 3.16
CA SER A 71 -13.15 -2.46 4.39
C SER A 71 -11.90 -3.31 4.14
N VAL A 72 -11.73 -3.82 2.92
CA VAL A 72 -10.58 -4.63 2.52
C VAL A 72 -9.75 -3.85 1.50
N PRO A 73 -8.46 -3.58 1.75
CA PRO A 73 -7.61 -2.78 0.88
C PRO A 73 -7.08 -3.60 -0.31
N VAL A 74 -7.99 -4.23 -1.06
CA VAL A 74 -7.67 -4.92 -2.32
C VAL A 74 -8.17 -4.05 -3.47
N TYR A 75 -7.24 -3.72 -4.35
CA TYR A 75 -7.45 -2.79 -5.46
C TYR A 75 -7.02 -3.43 -6.77
N LEU A 76 -7.64 -3.00 -7.87
CA LEU A 76 -7.03 -3.24 -9.18
C LEU A 76 -5.66 -2.55 -9.20
N PRO A 77 -4.64 -3.17 -9.81
CA PRO A 77 -3.30 -2.62 -9.81
C PRO A 77 -3.23 -1.33 -10.62
N ASN A 78 -2.31 -0.45 -10.23
CA ASN A 78 -2.04 0.82 -10.90
C ASN A 78 -3.30 1.67 -11.04
N VAL A 79 -4.04 1.82 -9.94
CA VAL A 79 -5.18 2.71 -9.83
C VAL A 79 -4.90 3.70 -8.72
N GLU A 80 -5.21 4.96 -8.98
CA GLU A 80 -5.08 6.03 -7.99
C GLU A 80 -6.11 5.84 -6.88
N ILE A 81 -5.64 5.57 -5.67
CA ILE A 81 -6.49 5.32 -4.51
C ILE A 81 -6.63 6.57 -3.65
N GLY A 82 -5.60 7.41 -3.62
CA GLY A 82 -5.58 8.60 -2.77
C GLY A 82 -4.21 9.26 -2.71
N GLY A 83 -3.84 9.73 -1.52
CA GLY A 83 -2.66 10.56 -1.33
C GLY A 83 -2.09 10.56 0.07
N ILE A 84 -0.82 10.96 0.16
CA ILE A 84 -0.12 11.32 1.39
C ILE A 84 -0.05 12.85 1.47
N PHE A 85 -0.33 13.39 2.65
CA PHE A 85 -0.30 14.82 2.92
C PHE A 85 0.55 15.09 4.16
N ASP A 86 1.31 16.18 4.14
CA ASP A 86 2.01 16.72 5.29
C ASP A 86 1.08 17.72 6.01
N VAL A 87 0.94 17.52 7.32
CA VAL A 87 0.15 18.35 8.23
C VAL A 87 0.99 18.77 9.44
N SER A 88 2.32 18.80 9.30
CA SER A 88 3.26 19.16 10.36
C SER A 88 3.20 20.64 10.77
N GLU A 89 2.61 21.50 9.95
CA GLU A 89 2.41 22.91 10.27
C GLU A 89 1.05 23.15 10.96
N ASP A 90 1.10 23.68 12.18
CA ASP A 90 -0.09 24.05 12.96
C ASP A 90 -0.82 25.23 12.28
N GLY A 91 -1.81 24.93 11.44
CA GLY A 91 -2.80 25.89 10.93
C GLY A 91 -2.79 26.17 9.43
N THR A 92 -1.90 25.55 8.65
CA THR A 92 -1.93 25.61 7.18
C THR A 92 -2.69 24.43 6.58
N GLU A 93 -3.22 24.63 5.37
CA GLU A 93 -3.91 23.57 4.63
C GLU A 93 -2.96 22.38 4.38
N PRO A 94 -3.44 21.13 4.41
CA PRO A 94 -2.60 19.95 4.17
C PRO A 94 -1.80 20.05 2.87
N VAL A 95 -0.48 19.87 2.95
CA VAL A 95 0.41 19.96 1.79
C VAL A 95 0.50 18.58 1.11
N PRO A 96 0.16 18.43 -0.17
CA PRO A 96 0.26 17.15 -0.86
C PRO A 96 1.73 16.70 -0.96
N VAL A 97 2.01 15.50 -0.45
CA VAL A 97 3.34 14.86 -0.53
C VAL A 97 3.43 13.92 -1.72
N SER A 98 2.48 13.01 -1.90
CA SER A 98 2.50 12.09 -3.04
C SER A 98 1.13 11.44 -3.29
N PRO A 99 0.78 11.13 -4.56
CA PRO A 99 -0.27 10.15 -4.85
C PRO A 99 0.04 8.79 -4.24
N LEU A 100 -1.02 8.10 -3.80
CA LEU A 100 -1.05 6.69 -3.46
C LEU A 100 -1.72 5.93 -4.60
N VAL A 101 -0.93 5.10 -5.27
CA VAL A 101 -1.37 4.25 -6.38
C VAL A 101 -1.33 2.81 -5.91
N SER A 102 -2.34 2.02 -6.25
CA SER A 102 -2.33 0.59 -5.94
C SER A 102 -1.21 -0.14 -6.67
N VAL A 103 -0.58 -1.08 -5.97
CA VAL A 103 0.50 -1.91 -6.51
C VAL A 103 -0.06 -3.30 -6.81
N PRO A 104 0.42 -4.01 -7.84
CA PRO A 104 0.08 -5.42 -8.05
C PRO A 104 0.31 -6.25 -6.79
N ILE A 105 -0.74 -6.88 -6.28
CA ILE A 105 -0.64 -7.83 -5.16
C ILE A 105 0.31 -9.01 -5.47
N THR A 106 0.55 -9.26 -6.76
CA THR A 106 1.47 -10.27 -7.27
C THR A 106 2.92 -9.98 -7.00
N ASP A 107 3.25 -8.74 -6.61
CA ASP A 107 4.60 -8.31 -6.24
C ASP A 107 4.87 -8.59 -4.76
N TYR A 108 4.08 -9.49 -4.16
CA TYR A 108 4.32 -9.99 -2.82
C TYR A 108 5.68 -10.69 -2.73
N TRP A 109 6.26 -10.67 -1.54
CA TRP A 109 7.50 -11.34 -1.25
C TRP A 109 7.48 -11.93 0.16
N VAL A 110 8.45 -12.81 0.45
CA VAL A 110 8.52 -13.52 1.73
C VAL A 110 9.86 -13.22 2.38
N GLU A 111 9.82 -12.78 3.63
CA GLU A 111 10.99 -12.59 4.48
C GLU A 111 11.14 -13.76 5.45
N PHE A 112 12.36 -14.28 5.58
CA PHE A 112 12.73 -15.12 6.70
C PHE A 112 13.41 -14.26 7.76
N ARG A 113 12.71 -14.03 8.87
CA ARG A 113 13.21 -13.22 9.98
C ARG A 113 14.20 -14.00 10.83
N HIS A 114 15.03 -13.26 11.55
CA HIS A 114 16.08 -13.77 12.42
C HIS A 114 15.54 -14.52 13.65
N ASP A 115 14.28 -14.28 14.02
CA ASP A 115 13.52 -15.03 15.03
C ASP A 115 12.93 -16.35 14.48
N GLY A 116 13.23 -16.71 13.23
CA GLY A 116 12.74 -17.92 12.58
C GLY A 116 11.32 -17.80 12.02
N LEU A 117 10.72 -16.61 12.06
CA LEU A 117 9.38 -16.37 11.54
C LEU A 117 9.39 -16.07 10.03
N PHE A 118 8.39 -16.58 9.33
CA PHE A 118 8.11 -16.19 7.95
C PHE A 118 7.13 -15.02 7.96
N ALA A 119 7.52 -13.91 7.32
CA ALA A 119 6.64 -12.79 7.06
C ALA A 119 6.31 -12.73 5.56
N TYR A 120 5.02 -12.68 5.24
CA TYR A 120 4.52 -12.48 3.89
C TYR A 120 4.19 -11.00 3.72
N HIS A 121 4.86 -10.34 2.80
CA HIS A 121 4.71 -8.92 2.53
C HIS A 121 3.83 -8.75 1.30
N ILE A 122 2.63 -8.21 1.50
CA ILE A 122 1.66 -7.97 0.45
C ILE A 122 1.60 -6.47 0.16
N PRO A 123 2.15 -5.98 -0.98
CA PRO A 123 2.09 -4.57 -1.30
C PRO A 123 0.65 -4.16 -1.57
N LEU A 124 0.26 -3.00 -1.06
CA LEU A 124 -1.09 -2.45 -1.22
C LEU A 124 -1.04 -1.19 -2.08
N LEU A 125 -0.28 -0.19 -1.63
CA LEU A 125 -0.17 1.11 -2.28
C LEU A 125 1.29 1.53 -2.32
N GLY A 126 1.65 2.30 -3.34
CA GLY A 126 2.98 2.84 -3.52
C GLY A 126 2.88 4.22 -4.15
N THR A 127 3.98 4.96 -4.04
CA THR A 127 4.13 6.25 -4.70
C THR A 127 4.84 6.07 -6.04
N PRO A 128 4.37 6.68 -7.13
CA PRO A 128 5.05 6.61 -8.42
C PRO A 128 6.35 7.41 -8.37
N THR A 129 7.48 6.69 -8.31
CA THR A 129 8.85 7.18 -8.54
C THR A 129 9.17 8.53 -7.89
N ILE A 130 9.31 8.52 -6.56
CA ILE A 130 9.91 9.64 -5.82
C ILE A 130 11.43 9.56 -6.02
N ILE A 131 11.99 10.52 -6.76
CA ILE A 131 13.44 10.62 -7.04
C ILE A 131 14.15 11.43 -5.93
N ASP A 132 13.45 12.32 -5.25
CA ASP A 132 13.95 13.04 -4.06
C ASP A 132 12.82 13.41 -3.08
N ASP A 133 13.21 13.72 -1.83
CA ASP A 133 12.31 14.12 -0.73
C ASP A 133 11.82 15.59 -0.87
N SER A 134 12.15 16.26 -1.99
CA SER A 134 11.78 17.65 -2.30
C SER A 134 10.62 17.75 -3.29
N TRP A 135 9.93 16.64 -3.56
CA TRP A 135 8.80 16.59 -4.49
C TRP A 135 7.59 17.38 -3.98
N GLN A 136 7.60 18.68 -4.21
CA GLN A 136 6.41 19.52 -4.27
C GLN A 136 5.90 19.48 -5.71
N ALA A 137 5.16 18.43 -6.08
CA ALA A 137 4.42 18.55 -7.33
C ALA A 137 3.32 19.61 -7.11
N GLY A 138 3.24 20.56 -8.05
CA GLY A 138 2.14 21.52 -8.16
C GLY A 138 0.81 20.81 -8.40
N ILE A 139 0.31 20.16 -7.36
CA ILE A 139 -0.84 19.26 -7.38
C ILE A 139 -2.03 20.08 -6.89
N LEU A 140 -2.98 20.30 -7.80
CA LEU A 140 -4.30 20.76 -7.44
C LEU A 140 -5.07 19.57 -6.84
N VAL A 141 -5.13 19.55 -5.51
CA VAL A 141 -5.90 18.57 -4.74
C VAL A 141 -7.33 19.10 -4.67
N ASN A 142 -8.27 18.44 -5.34
CA ASN A 142 -9.69 18.67 -5.14
C ASN A 142 -10.32 17.45 -4.43
N GLU A 143 -11.57 17.58 -3.96
CA GLU A 143 -12.27 16.49 -3.25
C GLU A 143 -12.40 15.18 -4.04
N ASN A 144 -12.15 15.23 -5.35
CA ASN A 144 -12.11 14.09 -6.26
C ASN A 144 -10.67 13.63 -6.55
N TYR A 145 -9.70 13.95 -5.67
CA TYR A 145 -8.28 13.60 -5.72
C TYR A 145 -7.87 13.05 -7.08
N HIS A 146 -7.63 13.95 -8.05
CA HIS A 146 -7.11 13.61 -9.35
C HIS A 146 -5.75 14.27 -9.51
N TYR A 147 -4.68 13.48 -9.44
CA TYR A 147 -3.34 14.00 -9.72
C TYR A 147 -3.20 14.25 -11.22
N ASN A 148 -3.24 15.53 -11.63
CA ASN A 148 -2.95 15.93 -13.02
C ASN A 148 -1.43 15.87 -13.29
N ASN A 149 -0.84 14.69 -13.14
CA ASN A 149 0.57 14.46 -13.39
C ASN A 149 0.72 13.54 -14.61
N THR A 150 1.30 14.08 -15.67
CA THR A 150 1.64 13.34 -16.89
C THR A 150 2.56 12.15 -16.63
N VAL A 151 3.36 12.16 -15.56
CA VAL A 151 4.19 11.03 -15.12
C VAL A 151 3.33 9.93 -14.50
N VAL A 152 2.38 10.28 -13.62
CA VAL A 152 1.41 9.32 -13.06
C VAL A 152 0.62 8.71 -14.20
N LYS A 153 0.07 9.54 -15.10
CA LYS A 153 -0.67 9.09 -16.28
C LYS A 153 0.15 8.14 -17.16
N LYS A 154 1.42 8.43 -17.44
CA LYS A 154 2.30 7.53 -18.20
C LYS A 154 2.58 6.20 -17.47
N THR A 155 2.81 6.24 -16.16
CA THR A 155 2.99 5.04 -15.33
C THR A 155 1.73 4.18 -15.36
N LEU A 156 0.54 4.79 -15.20
CA LEU A 156 -0.75 4.10 -15.28
C LEU A 156 -1.02 3.54 -16.70
N GLU A 157 -0.82 4.33 -17.76
CA GLU A 157 -1.05 3.93 -19.16
C GLU A 157 -0.13 2.78 -19.62
N SER A 158 1.13 2.76 -19.15
CA SER A 158 2.05 1.66 -19.44
C SER A 158 1.60 0.32 -18.84
N SER A 159 0.76 0.38 -17.79
CA SER A 159 0.36 -0.76 -16.98
C SER A 159 -0.98 -1.38 -17.37
N GLU A 160 -1.86 -0.66 -18.08
CA GLU A 160 -3.11 -1.21 -18.62
C GLU A 160 -2.85 -2.40 -19.57
N ARG A 161 -1.66 -2.48 -20.18
CA ARG A 161 -1.23 -3.61 -21.02
C ARG A 161 -0.93 -4.91 -20.23
N ILE A 162 -0.83 -4.85 -18.90
CA ILE A 162 -0.46 -5.99 -18.02
C ILE A 162 -1.71 -6.76 -17.52
N ASN A 163 -2.92 -6.23 -17.76
CA ASN A 163 -4.18 -6.72 -17.17
C ASN A 163 -4.51 -8.21 -17.40
N ASN A 164 -4.01 -8.83 -18.48
CA ASN A 164 -4.33 -10.23 -18.78
C ASN A 164 -3.45 -11.25 -18.00
N GLN A 165 -2.30 -10.85 -17.45
CA GLN A 165 -1.44 -11.73 -16.63
C GLN A 165 -1.76 -11.67 -15.13
N LEU A 166 -2.45 -10.62 -14.68
CA LEU A 166 -2.84 -10.40 -13.29
C LEU A 166 -3.97 -11.34 -12.84
N TYR A 167 -4.91 -11.65 -13.72
CA TYR A 167 -6.04 -12.51 -13.39
C TYR A 167 -5.60 -13.94 -13.05
N SER A 168 -4.60 -14.49 -13.76
CA SER A 168 -4.09 -15.84 -13.47
C SER A 168 -3.32 -15.90 -12.14
N ARG A 169 -2.56 -14.86 -11.79
CA ARG A 169 -1.80 -14.82 -10.53
C ARG A 169 -2.66 -14.54 -9.30
N LEU A 170 -3.74 -13.77 -9.44
CA LEU A 170 -4.77 -13.61 -8.40
C LEU A 170 -5.45 -14.94 -8.06
N VAL A 171 -5.70 -15.77 -9.08
CA VAL A 171 -6.23 -17.13 -8.89
C VAL A 171 -5.20 -17.99 -8.13
N ASP A 172 -3.90 -17.90 -8.41
CA ASP A 172 -2.88 -18.63 -7.67
C ASP A 172 -2.77 -18.20 -6.20
N LEU A 173 -2.87 -16.90 -5.92
CA LEU A 173 -2.93 -16.35 -4.55
C LEU A 173 -4.18 -16.81 -3.80
N LEU A 174 -5.33 -16.86 -4.49
CA LEU A 174 -6.59 -17.40 -3.94
C LEU A 174 -6.54 -18.93 -3.74
N ILE A 175 -5.80 -19.67 -4.58
CA ILE A 175 -5.59 -21.11 -4.43
C ILE A 175 -4.62 -21.40 -3.28
N PHE A 176 -3.54 -20.62 -3.16
CA PHE A 176 -2.59 -20.70 -2.06
C PHE A 176 -3.27 -20.38 -0.72
N SER A 177 -4.10 -19.34 -0.71
CA SER A 177 -4.87 -18.92 0.47
C SER A 177 -5.94 -19.97 0.88
N LYS A 178 -6.53 -20.69 -0.09
CA LYS A 178 -7.40 -21.86 0.17
C LYS A 178 -6.66 -23.08 0.76
N ARG A 179 -5.34 -23.19 0.60
CA ARG A 179 -4.52 -24.30 1.15
C ARG A 179 -4.06 -24.05 2.59
N LEU A 180 -4.21 -22.84 3.12
CA LEU A 180 -3.95 -22.54 4.53
C LEU A 180 -5.12 -23.07 5.39
N SER A 181 -4.80 -23.90 6.38
CA SER A 181 -5.75 -24.78 7.08
C SER A 181 -6.62 -24.12 8.14
N SER A 182 -6.51 -22.81 8.39
CA SER A 182 -7.20 -22.19 9.52
C SER A 182 -8.69 -21.87 9.21
N ALA A 183 -9.58 -22.31 10.10
CA ALA A 183 -11.03 -22.12 9.96
C ALA A 183 -11.46 -20.64 10.03
N SER A 184 -10.68 -19.81 10.75
CA SER A 184 -10.89 -18.36 10.85
C SER A 184 -10.69 -17.67 9.48
N PHE A 185 -9.69 -18.12 8.72
CA PHE A 185 -9.34 -17.52 7.43
C PHE A 185 -10.30 -17.91 6.29
N LYS A 186 -10.84 -19.13 6.31
CA LYS A 186 -11.91 -19.57 5.39
C LYS A 186 -13.16 -18.67 5.49
N ASN A 187 -13.49 -18.20 6.69
CA ASN A 187 -14.61 -17.27 6.90
C ASN A 187 -14.32 -15.86 6.36
N SER A 188 -13.07 -15.37 6.45
CA SER A 188 -12.67 -14.11 5.79
C SER A 188 -12.70 -14.22 4.27
N LEU A 189 -12.21 -15.32 3.69
CA LEU A 189 -12.26 -15.55 2.24
C LEU A 189 -13.68 -15.70 1.69
N TYR A 190 -14.58 -16.35 2.43
CA TYR A 190 -16.00 -16.43 2.08
C TYR A 190 -16.67 -15.05 2.04
N LYS A 191 -16.28 -14.14 2.95
CA LYS A 191 -16.76 -12.75 2.94
C LYS A 191 -16.17 -11.94 1.78
N ILE A 192 -14.90 -12.14 1.45
CA ILE A 192 -14.24 -11.48 0.30
C ILE A 192 -14.87 -11.91 -1.03
N ASN A 193 -15.17 -13.20 -1.20
CA ASN A 193 -15.85 -13.72 -2.41
C ASN A 193 -17.28 -13.19 -2.60
N LYS A 194 -17.93 -12.69 -1.55
CA LYS A 194 -19.24 -12.02 -1.66
C LYS A 194 -19.14 -10.53 -2.02
N LEU A 195 -17.94 -9.95 -1.98
CA LEU A 195 -17.67 -8.53 -2.22
C LEU A 195 -17.04 -8.27 -3.59
N LEU A 196 -16.67 -9.32 -4.31
CA LEU A 196 -16.29 -9.27 -5.72
C LEU A 196 -17.54 -9.60 -6.54
N PRO A 197 -17.90 -8.78 -7.56
CA PRO A 197 -19.02 -9.07 -8.46
C PRO A 197 -18.82 -10.36 -9.27
#